data_AF-A0A7C6EN70-F1
#
_entry.id   AF-A0A7C6EN70-F1
#
_cell.length_a   1.000
_cell.length_b   1.000
_cell.length_c   1.000
_cell.angle_alpha   90.00
_cell.angle_beta   90.00
_cell.angle_gamma   90.00
#
_symmetry.space_group_name_H-M   'P 1'
#
loop_
_entity.id
_entity.type
_entity.pdbx_description
1 polymer ?
#
loop_
_entity_poly.entity_id
_entity_poly.type
_entity_poly.pdbx_seq_one_letter_code
_entity_poly.pdbx_strand_id
1 'polypeptide(L)'
;MIKFNSKLKTLLETYYNSYNQSDFITNDPIQVPHAFKKKEDIEIAAFFTCIMAWGKRKQIITNAHKLMSIMDQSPFNYIMSINNEKLQSLLIFKHRTLNGNDVVNLVLTLKQIYTYQG
;
A
#
# COMPACT_ATOMS: atom_id res chain seq x y z
N MET A 1 15.29 -33.64 10.87
CA MET A 1 14.42 -32.90 11.83
C MET A 1 15.13 -31.60 12.20
N ILE A 2 14.64 -30.45 11.74
CA ILE A 2 15.26 -29.14 12.04
C ILE A 2 15.05 -28.88 13.54
N LYS A 3 16.14 -28.81 14.32
CA LYS A 3 16.07 -28.41 15.74
C LYS A 3 15.78 -26.92 15.80
N PHE A 4 14.56 -26.55 16.19
CA PHE A 4 14.23 -25.16 16.50
C PHE A 4 15.06 -24.71 17.71
N ASN A 5 15.90 -23.70 17.51
CA ASN A 5 16.71 -23.12 18.56
C ASN A 5 15.79 -22.31 19.49
N SER A 6 15.53 -22.81 20.70
CA SER A 6 14.64 -22.18 21.68
C SER A 6 15.08 -20.75 22.04
N LYS A 7 16.40 -20.50 22.14
CA LYS A 7 16.93 -19.15 22.39
C LYS A 7 16.61 -18.19 21.25
N LEU A 8 16.71 -18.65 20.00
CA LEU A 8 16.35 -17.85 18.82
C LEU A 8 14.85 -17.54 18.81
N LYS A 9 14.00 -18.53 19.12
CA LYS A 9 12.55 -18.33 19.20
C LYS A 9 12.19 -17.26 20.23
N THR A 10 12.70 -17.39 21.45
CA THR A 10 12.45 -16.40 22.52
C THR A 10 12.94 -15.01 22.14
N LEU A 11 14.10 -14.90 21.48
CA LEU A 11 14.62 -13.63 20.99
C LEU A 11 13.67 -12.98 19.96
N LEU A 12 13.20 -13.75 18.98
CA LEU A 12 12.28 -13.26 17.95
C LEU A 12 10.91 -12.88 18.53
N GLU A 13 10.36 -13.67 19.48
CA GLU A 13 9.12 -13.35 20.19
C GLU A 13 9.25 -12.07 21.02
N THR A 14 10.43 -11.84 21.63
CA THR A 14 10.70 -10.61 22.38
C THR A 14 10.66 -9.39 21.47
N TYR A 15 11.30 -9.45 20.29
CA TYR A 15 11.25 -8.36 19.32
C TYR A 15 9.86 -8.17 18.72
N TYR A 16 9.15 -9.26 18.42
CA TYR A 16 7.77 -9.20 17.95
C TYR A 16 6.88 -8.47 18.96
N ASN A 17 6.91 -8.87 20.24
CA ASN A 17 6.11 -8.22 21.28
C ASN A 17 6.53 -6.76 21.51
N SER A 18 7.80 -6.41 21.28
CA SER A 18 8.30 -5.04 21.44
C SER A 18 7.87 -4.10 20.31
N TYR A 19 7.80 -4.59 19.06
CA TYR A 19 7.62 -3.74 17.88
C TYR A 19 6.28 -3.91 17.18
N ASN A 20 5.61 -5.06 17.31
CA ASN A 20 4.28 -5.28 16.75
C ASN A 20 3.19 -4.71 17.66
N GLN A 21 3.26 -3.40 17.90
CA GLN A 21 2.31 -2.65 18.72
C GLN A 21 1.61 -1.62 17.84
N SER A 22 0.32 -1.37 18.09
CA SER A 22 -0.49 -0.42 17.32
C SER A 22 0.08 0.99 17.32
N ASP A 23 0.80 1.37 18.37
CA ASP A 23 1.38 2.71 18.53
C ASP A 23 2.44 3.03 17.46
N PHE A 24 3.06 2.01 16.85
CA PHE A 24 3.99 2.20 15.74
C PHE A 24 3.28 2.56 14.43
N ILE A 25 1.98 2.26 14.29
CA ILE A 25 1.22 2.50 13.07
C ILE A 25 1.17 3.99 12.74
N THR A 26 0.90 4.86 13.73
CA THR A 26 0.69 6.30 13.52
C THR A 26 1.81 6.99 12.76
N ASN A 27 3.05 6.52 12.92
CA ASN A 27 4.21 7.11 12.26
C ASN A 27 4.76 6.25 11.12
N ASP A 28 4.12 5.13 10.79
CA ASP A 28 4.58 4.16 9.80
C ASP A 28 3.69 4.18 8.53
N PRO A 29 4.22 3.89 7.32
CA PRO A 29 3.42 3.79 6.10
C PRO A 29 2.21 2.87 6.21
N ILE A 30 2.24 1.85 7.08
CA ILE A 30 1.11 0.96 7.32
C ILE A 30 -0.15 1.69 7.79
N GLN A 31 -0.08 2.94 8.26
CA GLN A 31 -1.26 3.75 8.55
C GLN A 31 -2.18 3.97 7.34
N VAL A 32 -1.62 4.00 6.13
CA VAL A 32 -2.37 4.29 4.90
C VAL A 32 -3.44 3.23 4.64
N PRO A 33 -3.12 1.91 4.57
CA PRO A 33 -4.15 0.88 4.45
C PRO A 33 -5.11 0.82 5.64
N HIS A 34 -4.66 1.13 6.86
CA HIS A 34 -5.53 1.17 8.05
C HIS A 34 -6.57 2.30 8.03
N ALA A 35 -6.44 3.28 7.12
CA ALA A 35 -7.45 4.32 6.92
C ALA A 35 -8.72 3.81 6.23
N PHE A 36 -8.69 2.60 5.66
CA PHE A 36 -9.78 2.00 4.90
C PHE A 36 -10.44 0.84 5.65
N LYS A 37 -11.71 0.58 5.34
CA LYS A 37 -12.50 -0.52 5.93
C LYS A 37 -12.87 -1.61 4.93
N LYS A 38 -13.04 -1.23 3.66
CA LYS A 38 -13.35 -2.15 2.58
C LYS A 38 -12.10 -2.96 2.23
N LYS A 39 -12.23 -4.29 2.13
CA LYS A 39 -11.12 -5.22 1.90
C LYS A 39 -10.30 -4.79 0.68
N GLU A 40 -10.96 -4.50 -0.43
CA GLU A 40 -10.30 -4.16 -1.70
C GLU A 40 -9.58 -2.81 -1.60
N ASP A 41 -10.14 -1.84 -0.87
CA ASP A 41 -9.46 -0.55 -0.65
C ASP A 41 -8.20 -0.74 0.22
N ILE A 42 -8.26 -1.61 1.23
CA ILE A 42 -7.11 -1.97 2.08
C ILE A 42 -6.02 -2.63 1.22
N GLU A 43 -6.38 -3.59 0.36
CA GLU A 43 -5.45 -4.29 -0.53
C GLU A 43 -4.74 -3.33 -1.48
N ILE A 44 -5.48 -2.47 -2.17
CA ILE A 44 -4.92 -1.50 -3.12
C ILE A 44 -4.03 -0.49 -2.41
N ALA A 45 -4.49 0.06 -1.28
CA ALA A 45 -3.72 1.00 -0.47
C ALA A 45 -2.42 0.35 0.03
N ALA A 46 -2.49 -0.89 0.52
CA ALA A 46 -1.32 -1.63 0.99
C ALA A 46 -0.33 -1.92 -0.15
N PHE A 47 -0.82 -2.34 -1.31
CA PHE A 47 -0.02 -2.63 -2.49
C PHE A 47 0.83 -1.43 -2.92
N PHE A 48 0.18 -0.29 -3.17
CA PHE A 48 0.90 0.93 -3.57
C PHE A 48 1.83 1.45 -2.48
N THR A 49 1.39 1.43 -1.21
CA THR A 49 2.22 1.87 -0.09
C THR A 49 3.49 1.03 0.03
N CYS A 50 3.39 -0.30 -0.12
CA CYS A 50 4.52 -1.23 -0.07
C CYS A 50 5.52 -0.98 -1.21
N ILE A 51 5.04 -0.75 -2.43
CA ILE A 51 5.90 -0.43 -3.58
C ILE A 51 6.74 0.83 -3.33
N MET A 52 6.18 1.80 -2.60
CA MET A 52 6.86 3.05 -2.25
C MET A 52 7.76 2.94 -1.01
N ALA A 53 7.73 1.82 -0.26
CA ALA A 53 8.29 1.73 1.10
C ALA A 53 9.84 1.68 1.20
N TRP A 54 10.54 2.32 0.27
CA TRP A 54 12.00 2.35 0.18
C TRP A 54 12.52 3.80 0.26
N GLY A 55 12.87 4.25 1.47
CA GLY A 55 13.49 5.55 1.69
C GLY A 55 12.90 6.34 2.86
N LYS A 56 12.76 7.65 2.67
CA LYS A 56 12.37 8.57 3.76
C LYS A 56 10.91 8.37 4.12
N ARG A 57 10.67 7.81 5.32
CA ARG A 57 9.33 7.48 5.87
C ARG A 57 8.27 8.56 5.66
N LYS A 58 8.58 9.81 6.01
CA LYS A 58 7.68 10.95 5.81
C LYS A 58 7.23 11.12 4.36
N GLN A 59 8.14 10.97 3.40
CA GLN A 59 7.83 11.09 1.98
C GLN A 59 6.99 9.91 1.47
N ILE A 60 7.20 8.72 2.02
CA ILE A 60 6.41 7.53 1.69
C ILE A 60 4.96 7.77 2.10
N ILE A 61 4.74 8.13 3.37
CA ILE A 61 3.40 8.41 3.93
C ILE A 61 2.70 9.53 3.12
N THR A 62 3.38 10.66 2.90
CA THR A 62 2.81 11.78 2.14
C THR A 62 2.41 11.38 0.73
N ASN A 63 3.25 10.64 -0.01
CA ASN A 63 2.94 10.27 -1.38
C ASN A 63 1.90 9.14 -1.47
N ALA A 64 1.90 8.21 -0.52
CA ALA A 64 0.86 7.19 -0.44
C ALA A 64 -0.53 7.81 -0.19
N HIS A 65 -0.65 8.74 0.76
CA HIS A 65 -1.90 9.50 0.95
C HIS A 65 -2.26 10.35 -0.26
N LYS A 66 -1.28 10.99 -0.92
CA LYS A 66 -1.52 11.74 -2.15
C LYS A 66 -2.12 10.84 -3.23
N LEU A 67 -1.59 9.62 -3.41
CA LEU A 67 -2.12 8.69 -4.40
C LEU A 67 -3.55 8.25 -4.06
N MET A 68 -3.82 7.92 -2.79
CA MET A 68 -5.18 7.57 -2.36
C MET A 68 -6.16 8.74 -2.55
N SER A 69 -5.69 9.97 -2.35
CA SER A 69 -6.48 11.18 -2.62
C SER A 69 -6.75 11.41 -4.11
N ILE A 70 -5.82 11.07 -5.01
CA ILE A 70 -6.06 11.10 -6.47
C ILE A 70 -7.14 10.07 -6.83
N MET A 71 -7.21 8.95 -6.10
CA MET A 71 -8.22 7.91 -6.24
C MET A 71 -9.49 8.17 -5.42
N ASP A 72 -9.81 9.44 -5.17
CA ASP A 72 -11.03 9.89 -4.46
C ASP A 72 -11.24 9.28 -3.06
N GLN A 73 -10.17 8.82 -2.40
CA GLN A 73 -10.26 8.03 -1.15
C GLN A 73 -11.18 6.81 -1.26
N SER A 74 -11.36 6.30 -2.48
CA SER A 74 -12.11 5.08 -2.78
C SER A 74 -11.40 4.32 -3.90
N PRO A 75 -10.17 3.83 -3.66
CA PRO A 75 -9.30 3.29 -4.69
C PRO A 75 -9.94 2.14 -5.47
N PHE A 76 -10.66 1.23 -4.84
CA PHE A 76 -11.34 0.16 -5.56
C PHE A 76 -12.39 0.69 -6.54
N ASN A 77 -13.29 1.56 -6.07
CA ASN A 77 -14.33 2.13 -6.92
C ASN A 77 -13.71 2.96 -8.06
N TYR A 78 -12.63 3.68 -7.77
CA TYR A 78 -11.86 4.43 -8.76
C TYR A 78 -11.34 3.53 -9.88
N ILE A 79 -10.70 2.42 -9.52
CA ILE A 79 -10.15 1.44 -10.46
C ILE A 79 -11.26 0.79 -11.30
N MET A 80 -12.38 0.39 -10.67
CA MET A 80 -13.48 -0.27 -11.40
C MET A 80 -14.20 0.69 -12.35
N SER A 81 -14.28 1.97 -12.01
CA SER A 81 -14.93 3.03 -12.81
C SER A 81 -13.95 3.81 -13.70
N ILE A 82 -12.77 3.24 -14.00
CA ILE A 82 -11.75 4.01 -14.70
C ILE A 82 -12.15 4.39 -16.13
N ASN A 83 -11.82 5.64 -16.49
CA ASN A 83 -12.02 6.24 -17.80
C ASN A 83 -10.76 7.05 -18.16
N ASN A 84 -10.75 7.69 -19.34
CA ASN A 84 -9.59 8.44 -19.81
C ASN A 84 -9.20 9.60 -18.87
N GLU A 85 -10.16 10.33 -18.31
CA GLU A 85 -9.89 11.44 -17.39
C GLU A 85 -9.20 10.97 -16.10
N LYS A 86 -9.69 9.87 -15.52
CA LYS A 86 -9.08 9.20 -14.36
C LYS A 86 -7.70 8.62 -14.66
N LEU A 87 -7.43 8.19 -15.88
CA LEU A 87 -6.08 7.77 -16.26
C LEU A 87 -5.13 8.97 -16.32
N GLN A 88 -5.59 10.10 -16.88
CA GLN A 88 -4.79 11.32 -16.97
C GLN A 88 -4.46 11.91 -15.60
N SER A 89 -5.39 11.88 -14.65
CA SER A 89 -5.13 12.36 -13.28
C SER A 89 -4.06 11.55 -12.54
N LEU A 90 -3.79 10.30 -12.94
CA LEU A 90 -2.71 9.50 -12.35
C LEU A 90 -1.32 9.90 -12.87
N LEU A 91 -1.24 10.49 -14.08
CA LEU A 91 0.04 10.82 -14.72
C LEU A 91 0.84 11.90 -13.96
N ILE A 92 0.18 12.75 -13.17
CA ILE A 92 0.83 13.75 -12.32
C ILE A 92 1.57 13.13 -11.12
N PHE A 93 1.36 11.83 -10.86
CA PHE A 93 1.96 11.16 -9.72
C PHE A 93 3.46 10.90 -9.96
N LYS A 94 4.27 11.16 -8.92
CA LYS A 94 5.70 10.88 -8.94
C LYS A 94 6.22 10.64 -7.54
N HIS A 95 6.81 9.47 -7.32
CA HIS A 95 7.50 9.09 -6.11
C HIS A 95 8.73 8.26 -6.46
N ARG A 96 9.92 8.86 -6.55
CA ARG A 96 11.21 8.17 -6.76
C ARG A 96 11.14 7.05 -7.83
N THR A 97 10.92 5.81 -7.40
CA THR A 97 10.85 4.56 -8.18
C THR A 97 9.49 4.25 -8.80
N LEU A 98 8.46 5.04 -8.50
CA LEU A 98 7.08 4.89 -9.00
C LEU A 98 6.63 6.22 -9.63
N ASN A 99 6.34 6.21 -10.92
CA ASN A 99 5.84 7.37 -11.66
C ASN A 99 4.39 7.15 -12.14
N GLY A 100 3.76 8.19 -12.69
CA GLY A 100 2.37 8.14 -13.12
C GLY A 100 2.06 7.10 -14.20
N ASN A 101 2.98 6.84 -15.13
CA ASN A 101 2.79 5.78 -16.13
C ASN A 101 2.81 4.40 -15.47
N ASP A 102 3.71 4.19 -14.50
CA ASP A 102 3.75 2.94 -13.73
C ASP A 102 2.42 2.73 -12.98
N VAL A 103 1.92 3.79 -12.34
CA VAL A 103 0.63 3.76 -11.63
C VAL A 103 -0.52 3.43 -12.57
N VAL A 104 -0.57 4.05 -13.76
CA VAL A 104 -1.59 3.76 -14.79
C VAL A 104 -1.56 2.28 -15.15
N ASN A 105 -0.38 1.73 -15.46
CA ASN A 105 -0.24 0.32 -15.82
C ASN A 105 -0.70 -0.60 -14.69
N LEU A 106 -0.25 -0.34 -13.46
CA LEU A 106 -0.63 -1.13 -12.29
C LEU A 106 -2.13 -1.07 -12.02
N VAL A 107 -2.75 0.09 -12.15
CA VAL A 107 -4.20 0.26 -11.99
C VAL A 107 -4.98 -0.53 -13.05
N LEU A 108 -4.55 -0.50 -14.31
CA LEU A 108 -5.19 -1.30 -15.37
C LEU A 108 -5.04 -2.80 -15.10
N THR A 109 -3.88 -3.25 -14.63
CA THR A 109 -3.67 -4.63 -14.21
C THR A 109 -4.57 -5.02 -13.03
N LEU A 110 -4.65 -4.16 -11.99
CA LEU A 110 -5.54 -4.40 -10.85
C LEU A 110 -7.01 -4.47 -11.27
N LYS A 111 -7.45 -3.60 -12.20
CA LYS A 111 -8.81 -3.69 -12.76
C LYS A 111 -9.06 -5.06 -13.39
N GLN A 112 -8.12 -5.57 -14.19
CA GLN A 112 -8.24 -6.89 -14.79
C GLN A 112 -8.32 -7.99 -13.73
N ILE A 113 -7.46 -7.95 -12.71
CA ILE A 113 -7.45 -8.93 -11.61
C ILE A 113 -8.81 -8.92 -10.90
N TYR A 114 -9.30 -7.77 -10.45
CA TYR A 114 -10.59 -7.67 -9.76
C TYR A 114 -11.81 -7.98 -10.66
N THR A 115 -11.66 -7.93 -11.98
CA THR A 115 -12.75 -8.27 -12.92
C THR A 115 -12.82 -9.77 -13.21
N TYR A 116 -11.68 -10.47 -13.25
CA TYR A 116 -11.61 -11.84 -13.79
C TYR A 116 -11.02 -12.89 -12.85
N GLN A 117 -10.30 -12.50 -11.81
CA GLN A 117 -9.59 -13.41 -10.91
C GLN A 117 -9.99 -13.26 -9.44
N GLY A 118 -10.81 -12.24 -9.12
CA GLY A 118 -11.25 -11.89 -7.77
C GLY A 118 -12.64 -12.43 -7.45
#